data_AF-A0A099PBG0-F1
#
_entry.id   AF-A0A099PBG0-F1
#
_cell.length_a   1.000
_cell.length_b   1.000
_cell.length_c   1.000
_cell.angle_alpha   90.00
_cell.angle_beta   90.00
_cell.angle_gamma   90.00
#
_symmetry.space_group_name_H-M   'P 1'
#
loop_
_entity.id
_entity.type
_entity.pdbx_description
1 polymer ?
#
loop_
_entity_poly.entity_id
_entity_poly.type
_entity_poly.pdbx_seq_one_letter_code
_entity_poly.pdbx_strand_id
1 'polypeptide(L)'
;MESSASAWLSTQLVSIQLHHDGTLDLSTQTQLANNASWLQPHFSPEDDLVALGDPDNWWNPYVFVQTAHRHIEAVRLFDEIFPVEFTTAPWALGLSTYAWDNQGHLHALVQDKGYSHYWRFDAQSKAKQSVTLPFSRLSSLSLSATHAYLVADSEDRYPGVIALDLAELSWQIIIGAGKPDYPVNLPQSYWIKVANTYDVQSFYYPPQKQLTHEQTPPPLILLTHGGPTSATYPVLNPRVQYWTSAGFAVPILIIGVPVVMGEHFVVP
;
A
#
# COMPACT_ATOMS: atom_id res chain seq x y z
N MET A 1 -29.41 -8.45 -13.26
CA MET A 1 -28.62 -8.25 -12.03
C MET A 1 -27.23 -7.88 -12.49
N GLU A 2 -26.94 -6.59 -12.60
CA GLU A 2 -25.56 -6.14 -12.75
C GLU A 2 -24.83 -6.58 -11.48
N SER A 3 -23.87 -7.50 -11.60
CA SER A 3 -22.99 -7.81 -10.48
C SER A 3 -22.26 -6.51 -10.16
N SER A 4 -22.48 -5.95 -8.98
CA SER A 4 -21.68 -4.84 -8.47
C SER A 4 -20.22 -5.29 -8.49
N ALA A 5 -19.45 -4.78 -9.46
CA ALA A 5 -18.02 -5.02 -9.48
C ALA A 5 -17.45 -4.48 -8.16
N SER A 6 -16.61 -5.27 -7.50
CA SER A 6 -15.93 -4.79 -6.30
C SER A 6 -14.98 -3.64 -6.67
N ALA A 7 -14.73 -2.72 -5.75
CA ALA A 7 -13.95 -1.51 -6.05
C ALA A 7 -12.50 -1.78 -6.51
N TRP A 8 -11.98 -3.00 -6.28
CA TRP A 8 -10.67 -3.46 -6.78
C TRP A 8 -10.75 -4.19 -8.13
N LEU A 9 -11.94 -4.34 -8.72
CA LEU A 9 -12.13 -4.90 -10.07
C LEU A 9 -12.43 -3.80 -11.08
N SER A 10 -13.28 -2.85 -10.70
CA SER A 10 -13.63 -1.70 -11.52
C SER A 10 -14.30 -0.66 -10.64
N THR A 11 -13.94 0.61 -10.86
CA THR A 11 -14.66 1.76 -10.32
C THR A 11 -15.00 2.72 -11.45
N GLN A 12 -16.03 3.52 -11.21
CA GLN A 12 -16.37 4.64 -12.09
C GLN A 12 -15.80 5.92 -11.48
N LEU A 13 -14.89 6.58 -12.20
CA LEU A 13 -14.45 7.93 -11.87
C LEU A 13 -15.35 8.93 -12.57
N VAL A 14 -15.91 9.87 -11.81
CA VAL A 14 -16.83 10.90 -12.30
C VAL A 14 -16.38 12.29 -11.86
N SER A 15 -16.60 13.28 -12.72
CA SER A 15 -16.48 14.71 -12.38
C SER A 15 -17.87 15.31 -12.27
N ILE A 16 -18.10 16.10 -11.21
CA ILE A 16 -19.37 16.77 -10.92
C ILE A 16 -19.04 18.15 -10.36
N GLN A 17 -19.71 19.21 -10.84
CA GLN A 17 -19.58 20.53 -10.26
C GLN A 17 -20.32 20.64 -8.94
N LEU A 18 -19.73 21.38 -8.00
CA LEU A 18 -20.37 21.75 -6.74
C LEU A 18 -20.95 23.15 -6.88
N HIS A 19 -22.18 23.33 -6.41
CA HIS A 19 -22.75 24.65 -6.16
C HIS A 19 -21.99 25.36 -5.04
N HIS A 20 -22.14 26.68 -4.94
CA HIS A 20 -21.46 27.48 -3.92
C HIS A 20 -21.81 27.05 -2.47
N ASP A 21 -22.94 26.39 -2.27
CA ASP A 21 -23.36 25.85 -0.96
C ASP A 21 -22.82 24.43 -0.67
N GLY A 22 -22.00 23.88 -1.58
CA GLY A 22 -21.41 22.53 -1.46
C GLY A 22 -22.31 21.40 -1.93
N THR A 23 -23.51 21.69 -2.46
CA THR A 23 -24.38 20.67 -3.04
C THR A 23 -23.93 20.28 -4.45
N LEU A 24 -24.22 19.04 -4.88
CA LEU A 24 -23.82 18.51 -6.19
C LEU A 24 -24.77 18.98 -7.29
N ASP A 25 -24.23 19.55 -8.37
CA ASP A 25 -24.99 19.77 -9.61
C ASP A 25 -24.91 18.51 -10.48
N LEU A 26 -25.84 17.58 -10.27
CA LEU A 26 -25.89 16.31 -11.00
C LEU A 26 -26.04 16.49 -12.53
N SER A 27 -26.48 17.66 -13.02
CA SER A 27 -26.59 17.91 -14.46
C SER A 27 -25.23 18.04 -15.15
N THR A 28 -24.17 18.28 -14.38
CA THR A 28 -22.79 18.42 -14.86
C THR A 28 -21.99 17.13 -14.80
N GLN A 29 -22.60 16.04 -14.30
CA GLN A 29 -21.91 14.78 -14.09
C GLN A 29 -21.36 14.22 -15.40
N THR A 30 -20.04 13.98 -15.43
CA THR A 30 -19.34 13.39 -16.57
C THR A 30 -18.51 12.20 -16.10
N GLN A 31 -18.69 11.04 -16.74
CA GLN A 31 -17.83 9.88 -16.50
C GLN A 31 -16.47 10.09 -17.14
N LEU A 32 -15.41 9.95 -16.35
CA LEU A 32 -14.02 10.08 -16.80
C LEU A 32 -13.40 8.74 -17.17
N ALA A 33 -13.65 7.69 -16.37
CA ALA A 33 -13.22 6.32 -16.67
C ALA A 33 -14.06 5.28 -15.90
N ASN A 34 -14.12 4.06 -16.43
CA ASN A 34 -14.89 2.94 -15.82
C ASN A 34 -14.34 1.53 -16.12
N ASN A 35 -13.17 1.44 -16.77
CA ASN A 35 -12.61 0.19 -17.31
C ASN A 35 -11.49 -0.41 -16.45
N ALA A 36 -11.21 0.18 -15.29
CA ALA A 36 -10.16 -0.24 -14.36
C ALA A 36 -10.57 0.16 -12.93
N SER A 37 -9.79 -0.24 -11.93
CA SER A 37 -9.94 0.23 -10.56
C SER A 37 -9.25 1.58 -10.38
N TRP A 38 -10.01 2.66 -10.52
CA TRP A 38 -9.57 4.03 -10.29
C TRP A 38 -9.81 4.44 -8.83
N LEU A 39 -8.73 4.79 -8.13
CA LEU A 39 -8.72 5.06 -6.69
C LEU A 39 -8.01 6.38 -6.38
N GLN A 40 -8.34 6.96 -5.23
CA GLN A 40 -7.71 8.16 -4.67
C GLN A 40 -7.54 9.30 -5.71
N PRO A 41 -8.62 9.82 -6.33
CA PRO A 41 -8.49 10.96 -7.25
C PRO A 41 -8.09 12.23 -6.50
N HIS A 42 -7.04 12.91 -6.96
CA HIS A 42 -6.54 14.17 -6.41
C HIS A 42 -6.10 15.12 -7.53
N PHE A 43 -6.24 16.42 -7.28
CA PHE A 43 -5.68 17.44 -8.17
C PHE A 43 -4.20 17.68 -7.82
N SER A 44 -3.36 17.75 -8.85
CA SER A 44 -1.98 18.20 -8.72
C SER A 44 -1.93 19.71 -8.44
N PRO A 45 -0.78 20.27 -8.04
CA PRO A 45 -0.59 21.71 -7.93
C PRO A 45 -0.78 22.50 -9.24
N GLU A 46 -0.78 21.81 -10.38
CA GLU A 46 -1.03 22.39 -11.71
C GLU A 46 -2.50 22.23 -12.15
N ASP A 47 -3.39 21.85 -11.22
CA ASP A 47 -4.82 21.56 -11.44
C ASP A 47 -5.10 20.36 -12.37
N ASP A 48 -4.11 19.50 -12.58
CA ASP A 48 -4.31 18.23 -13.30
C ASP A 48 -4.99 17.20 -12.39
N LEU A 49 -6.04 16.55 -12.88
CA LEU A 49 -6.65 15.43 -12.16
C LEU A 49 -5.78 14.17 -12.31
N VAL A 50 -5.36 13.62 -11.19
CA VAL A 50 -4.59 12.38 -11.10
C VAL A 50 -5.37 11.36 -10.27
N ALA A 51 -5.32 10.09 -10.66
CA ALA A 51 -5.80 8.99 -9.85
C ALA A 51 -4.85 7.80 -9.95
N LEU A 52 -4.95 6.88 -9.00
CA LEU A 52 -4.28 5.59 -9.09
C LEU A 52 -5.16 4.62 -9.87
N GLY A 53 -4.61 3.95 -10.86
CA GLY A 53 -5.33 2.99 -11.70
C GLY A 53 -4.49 1.77 -12.02
N ASP A 54 -5.15 0.65 -12.30
CA ASP A 54 -4.52 -0.63 -12.64
C ASP A 54 -4.75 -1.13 -14.08
N PRO A 55 -4.92 -0.29 -15.13
CA PRO A 55 -5.11 -0.79 -16.50
C PRO A 55 -3.89 -1.58 -17.03
N ASP A 56 -2.72 -1.39 -16.41
CA ASP A 56 -1.48 -2.08 -16.71
C ASP A 56 -1.16 -3.23 -15.71
N ASN A 57 -2.15 -3.67 -14.93
CA ASN A 57 -2.01 -4.67 -13.85
C ASN A 57 -1.07 -4.22 -12.73
N TRP A 58 -1.04 -2.93 -12.41
CA TRP A 58 -0.36 -2.40 -11.24
C TRP A 58 -1.03 -1.07 -10.92
N TRP A 59 -1.46 -0.83 -9.68
CA TRP A 59 -1.96 0.50 -9.33
C TRP A 59 -0.82 1.52 -9.43
N ASN A 60 -0.81 2.28 -10.52
CA ASN A 60 0.12 3.36 -10.80
C ASN A 60 -0.62 4.69 -10.95
N PRO A 61 0.07 5.85 -10.87
CA PRO A 61 -0.55 7.14 -11.09
C PRO A 61 -0.82 7.43 -12.58
N TYR A 62 -2.03 7.88 -12.89
CA TYR A 62 -2.45 8.36 -14.21
C TYR A 62 -3.02 9.76 -14.09
N VAL A 63 -2.68 10.60 -15.06
CA VAL A 63 -3.24 11.93 -15.27
C VAL A 63 -4.38 11.86 -16.29
N PHE A 64 -5.47 12.59 -16.04
CA PHE A 64 -6.62 12.66 -16.91
C PHE A 64 -6.55 13.92 -17.77
N VAL A 65 -6.27 13.73 -19.06
CA VAL A 65 -6.05 14.83 -20.01
C VAL A 65 -7.21 14.94 -20.99
N GLN A 66 -7.57 16.17 -21.35
CA GLN A 66 -8.54 16.42 -22.42
C GLN A 66 -7.84 16.35 -23.78
N THR A 67 -8.35 15.54 -24.69
CA THR A 67 -7.78 15.38 -26.03
C THR A 67 -8.36 16.35 -27.04
N ALA A 68 -7.76 16.39 -28.24
CA ALA A 68 -8.19 17.28 -29.31
C ALA A 68 -9.68 17.12 -29.68
N HIS A 69 -10.26 15.95 -29.44
CA HIS A 69 -11.67 15.64 -29.68
C HIS A 69 -12.58 15.93 -28.46
N ARG A 70 -12.06 16.61 -27.43
CA ARG A 70 -12.74 16.92 -26.16
C ARG A 70 -13.12 15.69 -25.33
N HIS A 71 -12.50 14.54 -25.59
CA HIS A 71 -12.62 13.36 -24.75
C HIS A 71 -11.60 13.42 -23.62
N ILE A 72 -11.89 12.80 -22.48
CA ILE A 72 -10.94 12.71 -21.37
C ILE A 72 -10.33 11.32 -21.39
N GLU A 73 -9.01 11.25 -21.31
CA GLU A 73 -8.24 10.02 -21.41
C GLU A 73 -7.27 9.93 -20.23
N ALA A 74 -7.13 8.73 -19.65
CA ALA A 74 -6.14 8.46 -18.62
C ALA A 74 -4.79 8.14 -19.28
N VAL A 75 -3.79 8.96 -19.00
CA VAL A 75 -2.41 8.81 -19.49
C VAL A 75 -1.50 8.56 -18.29
N ARG A 76 -0.51 7.69 -18.42
CA ARG A 76 0.43 7.41 -17.34
C ARG A 76 1.13 8.70 -16.91
N LEU A 77 1.23 8.94 -15.60
CA LEU A 77 1.95 10.12 -15.09
C LEU A 77 3.46 10.02 -15.34
N PHE A 78 3.98 8.79 -15.32
CA PHE A 78 5.37 8.43 -15.57
C PHE A 78 5.48 7.60 -16.85
N ASP A 79 6.63 7.70 -17.53
CA ASP A 79 6.88 6.95 -18.78
C ASP A 79 6.97 5.44 -18.53
N GLU A 80 7.48 5.04 -17.36
CA GLU A 80 7.56 3.66 -16.91
C GLU A 80 6.36 3.23 -16.06
N ILE A 81 6.02 1.95 -16.11
CA ILE A 81 5.13 1.30 -15.13
C ILE A 81 5.98 0.68 -14.05
N PHE A 82 5.73 1.04 -12.80
CA PHE A 82 6.42 0.41 -11.69
C PHE A 82 5.70 -0.88 -11.32
N PRO A 83 6.42 -2.01 -11.20
CA PRO A 83 5.85 -3.29 -10.77
C PRO A 83 5.67 -3.34 -9.23
N VAL A 84 5.02 -2.31 -8.69
CA VAL A 84 4.71 -2.11 -7.28
C VAL A 84 3.35 -1.42 -7.17
N GLU A 85 2.75 -1.45 -5.99
CA GLU A 85 1.40 -0.94 -5.80
C GLU A 85 1.43 0.41 -5.11
N PHE A 86 0.93 1.48 -5.76
CA PHE A 86 0.83 2.82 -5.16
C PHE A 86 -0.33 2.96 -4.17
N THR A 87 -1.17 1.93 -4.02
CA THR A 87 -2.28 1.89 -3.06
C THR A 87 -2.49 0.47 -2.58
N THR A 88 -3.46 0.31 -1.69
CA THR A 88 -4.00 -0.98 -1.29
C THR A 88 -5.48 -1.06 -1.62
N ALA A 89 -6.09 -2.23 -1.41
CA ALA A 89 -7.52 -2.44 -1.58
C ALA A 89 -8.33 -1.44 -0.72
N PRO A 90 -9.35 -0.76 -1.29
CA PRO A 90 -10.04 0.37 -0.65
C PRO A 90 -11.12 -0.07 0.34
N TRP A 91 -10.75 -0.85 1.37
CA TRP A 91 -11.68 -1.27 2.42
C TRP A 91 -12.04 -0.14 3.40
N ALA A 92 -11.16 0.85 3.53
CA ALA A 92 -11.38 2.03 4.34
C ALA A 92 -11.50 3.27 3.44
N LEU A 93 -12.43 4.16 3.77
CA LEU A 93 -12.49 5.48 3.17
C LEU A 93 -11.29 6.33 3.65
N GLY A 94 -10.81 7.22 2.79
CA GLY A 94 -9.73 8.14 3.14
C GLY A 94 -8.33 7.51 3.12
N LEU A 95 -8.12 6.42 2.37
CA LEU A 95 -6.77 5.99 2.02
C LEU A 95 -6.04 7.17 1.37
N SER A 96 -4.85 7.47 1.89
CA SER A 96 -3.95 8.47 1.34
C SER A 96 -2.55 7.87 1.29
N THR A 97 -2.12 7.57 0.07
CA THR A 97 -0.80 6.99 -0.22
C THR A 97 0.04 7.87 -1.10
N TYR A 98 -0.48 8.98 -1.61
CA TYR A 98 0.31 9.95 -2.36
C TYR A 98 -0.21 11.38 -2.16
N ALA A 99 0.69 12.36 -2.30
CA ALA A 99 0.38 13.78 -2.21
C ALA A 99 1.51 14.63 -2.82
N TRP A 100 1.23 15.90 -3.11
CA TRP A 100 2.23 16.86 -3.57
C TRP A 100 2.62 17.83 -2.46
N ASP A 101 3.90 18.19 -2.44
CA ASP A 101 4.36 19.32 -1.63
C ASP A 101 4.22 20.66 -2.38
N ASN A 102 4.53 21.76 -1.69
CA ASN A 102 4.43 23.11 -2.23
C ASN A 102 5.42 23.39 -3.38
N GLN A 103 6.41 22.52 -3.61
CA GLN A 103 7.36 22.61 -4.73
C GLN A 103 6.93 21.75 -5.92
N GLY A 104 5.81 21.04 -5.81
CA GLY A 104 5.30 20.15 -6.85
C GLY A 104 5.93 18.77 -6.86
N HIS A 105 6.75 18.40 -5.85
CA HIS A 105 7.25 17.04 -5.77
C HIS A 105 6.13 16.10 -5.35
N LEU A 106 6.01 14.97 -6.04
CA LEU A 106 5.09 13.91 -5.65
C LEU A 106 5.75 13.05 -4.58
N HIS A 107 5.07 12.85 -3.46
CA HIS A 107 5.44 11.91 -2.41
C HIS A 107 4.46 10.75 -2.43
N ALA A 108 4.96 9.52 -2.42
CA ALA A 108 4.17 8.31 -2.56
C ALA A 108 4.64 7.19 -1.62
N LEU A 109 3.66 6.43 -1.13
CA LEU A 109 3.83 5.16 -0.44
C LEU A 109 3.53 4.05 -1.43
N VAL A 110 4.52 3.21 -1.67
CA VAL A 110 4.37 2.05 -2.56
C VAL A 110 4.54 0.75 -1.77
N GLN A 111 3.86 -0.31 -2.19
CA GLN A 111 3.99 -1.65 -1.63
C GLN A 111 4.73 -2.57 -2.62
N ASP A 112 5.80 -3.20 -2.14
CA ASP A 112 6.51 -4.26 -2.86
C ASP A 112 6.68 -5.46 -1.92
N LYS A 113 6.16 -6.63 -2.34
CA LYS A 113 6.30 -7.90 -1.60
C LYS A 113 5.92 -7.79 -0.12
N GLY A 114 4.85 -7.04 0.18
CA GLY A 114 4.35 -6.83 1.54
C GLY A 114 5.13 -5.81 2.39
N TYR A 115 6.10 -5.10 1.82
CA TYR A 115 6.81 -3.99 2.47
C TYR A 115 6.40 -2.66 1.85
N SER A 116 6.31 -1.63 2.69
CA SER A 116 6.11 -0.26 2.22
C SER A 116 7.43 0.46 1.97
N HIS A 117 7.45 1.30 0.93
CA HIS A 117 8.54 2.21 0.64
C HIS A 117 8.02 3.63 0.46
N TYR A 118 8.82 4.61 0.88
CA TYR A 118 8.55 6.02 0.64
C TYR A 118 9.36 6.48 -0.57
N TRP A 119 8.67 6.93 -1.61
CA TRP A 119 9.29 7.49 -2.82
C TRP A 119 8.91 8.96 -2.96
N ARG A 120 9.88 9.78 -3.35
CA ARG A 120 9.68 11.16 -3.79
C ARG A 120 10.01 11.23 -5.27
N PHE A 121 9.19 11.90 -6.07
CA PHE A 121 9.45 12.19 -7.47
C PHE A 121 9.67 13.68 -7.64
N ASP A 122 10.74 14.03 -8.34
CA ASP A 122 11.07 15.41 -8.65
C ASP A 122 9.98 16.06 -9.53
N ALA A 123 9.67 17.34 -9.30
CA ALA A 123 8.56 18.01 -9.97
C ALA A 123 8.83 18.20 -11.47
N GLN A 124 10.09 18.45 -11.85
CA GLN A 124 10.47 18.79 -13.22
C GLN A 124 10.97 17.58 -13.98
N SER A 125 11.94 16.88 -13.41
CA SER A 125 12.59 15.74 -14.06
C SER A 125 11.81 14.44 -13.90
N LYS A 126 10.80 14.41 -13.02
CA LYS A 126 10.08 13.19 -12.59
C LYS A 126 11.01 12.10 -12.03
N ALA A 127 12.26 12.44 -11.69
CA ALA A 127 13.22 11.50 -11.19
C ALA A 127 12.78 10.96 -9.82
N LYS A 128 12.80 9.64 -9.68
CA LYS A 128 12.47 8.94 -8.44
C LYS A 128 13.63 8.95 -7.45
N GLN A 129 13.35 9.34 -6.22
CA GLN A 129 14.23 9.23 -5.07
C GLN A 129 13.58 8.33 -4.00
N SER A 130 14.23 7.22 -3.67
CA SER A 130 13.80 6.34 -2.58
C SER A 130 14.31 6.87 -1.23
N VAL A 131 13.44 6.97 -0.23
CA VAL A 131 13.79 7.35 1.14
C VAL A 131 13.82 6.09 2.01
N THR A 132 14.97 5.83 2.64
CA THR A 132 15.12 4.66 3.52
C THR A 132 14.57 4.95 4.91
N LEU A 133 13.54 4.19 5.29
CA LEU A 133 12.88 4.28 6.58
C LEU A 133 12.90 2.90 7.26
N PRO A 134 13.18 2.78 8.57
CA PRO A 134 13.27 1.50 9.27
C PRO A 134 11.89 0.96 9.71
N PHE A 135 10.89 1.11 8.85
CA PHE A 135 9.51 0.71 9.08
C PHE A 135 9.10 -0.22 7.94
N SER A 136 8.51 -1.34 8.29
CA SER A 136 8.11 -2.34 7.29
C SER A 136 6.80 -1.97 6.61
N ARG A 137 5.97 -1.16 7.26
CA ARG A 137 4.73 -0.66 6.69
C ARG A 137 4.49 0.80 7.02
N LEU A 138 4.07 1.54 6.01
CA LEU A 138 3.77 2.98 6.07
C LEU A 138 2.34 3.19 5.58
N SER A 139 1.60 4.09 6.22
CA SER A 139 0.23 4.43 5.82
C SER A 139 -0.15 5.84 6.25
N SER A 140 -1.29 6.31 5.74
CA SER A 140 -1.89 7.59 6.12
C SER A 140 -0.96 8.77 5.86
N LEU A 141 -0.45 8.88 4.62
CA LEU A 141 0.42 9.98 4.24
C LEU A 141 -0.33 11.31 4.34
N SER A 142 0.24 12.28 5.01
CA SER A 142 -0.28 13.65 5.05
C SER A 142 0.87 14.64 4.99
N LEU A 143 0.75 15.65 4.13
CA LEU A 143 1.78 16.66 3.95
C LEU A 143 1.39 17.98 4.62
N SER A 144 2.39 18.63 5.18
CA SER A 144 2.39 20.05 5.53
C SER A 144 3.37 20.78 4.60
N ALA A 145 3.56 22.08 4.81
CA ALA A 145 4.52 22.86 4.02
C ALA A 145 5.97 22.37 4.15
N THR A 146 6.32 21.67 5.23
CA THR A 146 7.71 21.30 5.55
C THR A 146 7.91 19.82 5.87
N HIS A 147 6.85 19.09 6.21
CA HIS A 147 6.94 17.69 6.65
C HIS A 147 5.87 16.81 6.03
N ALA A 148 6.23 15.54 5.79
CA ALA A 148 5.29 14.43 5.66
C ALA A 148 5.07 13.76 7.02
N TYR A 149 3.83 13.46 7.35
CA TYR A 149 3.44 12.70 8.53
C TYR A 149 2.86 11.36 8.10
N LEU A 150 3.25 10.29 8.80
CA LEU A 150 2.87 8.93 8.47
C LEU A 150 2.62 8.10 9.74
N VAL A 151 1.71 7.15 9.64
CA VAL A 151 1.67 6.01 10.58
C VAL A 151 2.66 4.97 10.10
N ALA A 152 3.57 4.58 10.99
CA ALA A 152 4.67 3.68 10.71
C ALA A 152 4.59 2.45 11.63
N ASP A 153 4.42 1.28 11.01
CA ASP A 153 4.49 -0.02 11.65
C ASP A 153 5.85 -0.68 11.34
N SER A 154 6.34 -1.51 12.25
CA SER A 154 7.62 -2.19 12.11
C SER A 154 7.54 -3.62 12.61
N GLU A 155 8.51 -4.44 12.20
CA GLU A 155 8.72 -5.80 12.70
C GLU A 155 9.09 -5.84 14.19
N ASP A 156 9.82 -4.82 14.68
CA ASP A 156 10.55 -4.85 15.95
C ASP A 156 10.03 -3.89 17.05
N ARG A 157 9.00 -3.11 16.76
CA ARG A 157 8.45 -2.07 17.65
C ARG A 157 6.96 -1.86 17.41
N TYR A 158 6.30 -1.26 18.40
CA TYR A 158 4.89 -0.88 18.29
C TYR A 158 4.69 0.19 17.21
N PRO A 159 3.46 0.35 16.68
CA PRO A 159 3.16 1.42 15.73
C PRO A 159 3.49 2.81 16.31
N GLY A 160 3.86 3.74 15.43
CA GLY A 160 4.11 5.13 15.80
C GLY A 160 3.73 6.09 14.69
N VAL A 161 3.73 7.38 15.02
CA VAL A 161 3.64 8.45 14.04
C VAL A 161 5.02 9.05 13.86
N ILE A 162 5.45 9.17 12.60
CA ILE A 162 6.71 9.80 12.25
C ILE A 162 6.46 11.10 11.48
N ALA A 163 7.43 12.00 11.55
CA ALA A 163 7.54 13.15 10.69
C ALA A 163 8.82 13.02 9.86
N LEU A 164 8.70 13.20 8.54
CA LEU A 164 9.80 13.25 7.58
C LEU A 164 9.90 14.69 7.06
N ASP A 165 11.05 15.32 7.26
CA ASP A 165 11.37 16.63 6.69
C ASP A 165 11.44 16.52 5.16
N LEU A 166 10.73 17.40 4.44
CA LEU A 166 10.61 17.32 2.98
C LEU A 166 11.85 17.83 2.23
N ALA A 167 12.67 18.67 2.86
CA ALA A 167 13.87 19.22 2.26
C ALA A 167 15.06 18.27 2.46
N GLU A 168 15.31 17.87 3.70
CA GLU A 168 16.45 17.04 4.10
C GLU A 168 16.17 15.54 3.99
N LEU A 169 14.89 15.14 3.90
CA LEU A 169 14.44 13.73 3.92
C LEU A 169 14.94 12.98 5.17
N SER A 170 15.15 13.73 6.25
CA SER A 170 15.43 13.19 7.58
C SER A 170 14.12 12.98 8.34
N TRP A 171 14.08 12.02 9.25
CA TRP A 171 12.85 11.66 9.95
C TRP A 171 13.05 11.55 11.45
N GLN A 172 11.93 11.68 12.17
CA GLN A 172 11.86 11.50 13.62
C GLN A 172 10.53 10.83 14.03
N ILE A 173 10.55 10.15 15.16
CA ILE A 173 9.33 9.66 15.81
C ILE A 173 8.70 10.81 16.57
N ILE A 174 7.42 11.06 16.31
CA ILE A 174 6.61 12.04 17.04
C ILE A 174 5.99 11.39 18.29
N ILE A 175 5.44 10.19 18.12
CA ILE A 175 4.80 9.43 19.20
C ILE A 175 4.79 7.93 18.87
N GLY A 176 4.81 7.07 19.88
CA GLY A 176 4.78 5.62 19.71
C GLY A 176 6.14 5.05 19.33
N ALA A 177 6.15 4.01 18.48
CA ALA A 177 7.38 3.35 18.01
C ALA A 177 8.31 2.82 19.13
N GLY A 178 7.76 2.60 20.32
CA GLY A 178 8.47 1.99 21.44
C GLY A 178 8.75 0.52 21.16
N LYS A 179 9.92 0.04 21.61
CA LYS A 179 10.24 -1.39 21.54
C LYS A 179 9.62 -2.14 22.73
N PRO A 180 9.15 -3.39 22.53
CA PRO A 180 8.75 -4.23 23.65
C PRO A 180 9.91 -4.50 24.61
N ASP A 181 9.57 -4.83 25.86
CA ASP A 181 10.51 -5.23 26.92
C ASP A 181 10.86 -6.73 26.88
N TYR A 182 10.55 -7.40 25.78
CA TYR A 182 10.85 -8.80 25.53
C TYR A 182 11.58 -8.99 24.18
N PRO A 183 12.31 -10.10 23.98
CA PRO A 183 12.96 -10.39 22.71
C PRO A 183 11.93 -10.58 21.59
N VAL A 184 11.97 -9.69 20.59
CA VAL A 184 11.09 -9.78 19.42
C VAL A 184 11.58 -10.84 18.45
N ASN A 185 10.69 -11.74 18.06
CA ASN A 185 10.90 -12.68 16.98
C ASN A 185 10.58 -12.02 15.64
N LEU A 186 11.60 -11.82 14.81
CA LEU A 186 11.46 -11.15 13.52
C LEU A 186 10.93 -12.11 12.43
N PRO A 187 10.16 -11.62 11.46
CA PRO A 187 9.70 -12.42 10.35
C PRO A 187 10.86 -12.81 9.43
N GLN A 188 10.74 -14.00 8.85
CA GLN A 188 11.52 -14.44 7.70
C GLN A 188 10.59 -14.45 6.49
N SER A 189 10.90 -13.66 5.46
CA SER A 189 10.12 -13.67 4.21
C SER A 189 10.57 -14.81 3.31
N TYR A 190 9.62 -15.55 2.75
CA TYR A 190 9.87 -16.68 1.86
C TYR A 190 8.66 -16.95 0.97
N TRP A 191 8.93 -17.64 -0.13
CA TRP A 191 7.92 -18.07 -1.09
C TRP A 191 7.72 -19.58 -0.98
N ILE A 192 6.47 -20.00 -0.86
CA ILE A 192 6.09 -21.40 -0.76
C ILE A 192 5.54 -21.83 -2.11
N LYS A 193 6.16 -22.82 -2.74
CA LYS A 193 5.66 -23.41 -3.98
C LYS A 193 4.43 -24.27 -3.69
N VAL A 194 3.28 -23.89 -4.23
CA VAL A 194 2.04 -24.66 -4.12
C VAL A 194 1.83 -25.47 -5.40
N ALA A 195 2.10 -26.78 -5.30
CA ALA A 195 1.73 -27.80 -6.29
C ALA A 195 1.96 -27.45 -7.77
N ASN A 196 3.18 -26.99 -8.15
CA ASN A 196 3.55 -26.58 -9.53
C ASN A 196 2.63 -25.54 -10.20
N THR A 197 1.74 -24.89 -9.44
CA THR A 197 0.71 -23.98 -10.00
C THR A 197 1.06 -22.53 -9.72
N TYR A 198 1.37 -22.20 -8.48
CA TYR A 198 1.72 -20.83 -8.08
C TYR A 198 2.56 -20.82 -6.80
N ASP A 199 3.25 -19.71 -6.58
CA ASP A 199 4.01 -19.46 -5.37
C ASP A 199 3.19 -18.56 -4.42
N VAL A 200 3.23 -18.85 -3.13
CA VAL A 200 2.53 -18.12 -2.07
C VAL A 200 3.56 -17.45 -1.19
N GLN A 201 3.47 -16.12 -1.07
CA GLN A 201 4.32 -15.39 -0.14
C GLN A 201 3.90 -15.65 1.30
N SER A 202 4.87 -15.75 2.20
CA SER A 202 4.64 -15.97 3.61
C SER A 202 5.68 -15.25 4.47
N PHE A 203 5.26 -14.90 5.68
CA PHE A 203 6.15 -14.47 6.75
C PHE A 203 6.20 -15.56 7.82
N TYR A 204 7.39 -16.12 8.03
CA TYR A 204 7.62 -17.22 8.97
C TYR A 204 8.29 -16.70 10.22
N TYR A 205 7.74 -17.11 11.34
CA TYR A 205 8.30 -16.81 12.65
C TYR A 205 8.71 -18.13 13.29
N PRO A 206 10.04 -18.36 13.50
CA PRO A 206 10.53 -19.60 14.10
C PRO A 206 10.11 -19.70 15.57
N PRO A 207 10.02 -20.90 16.17
CA PRO A 207 9.79 -21.02 17.60
C PRO A 207 10.99 -20.44 18.38
N GLN A 208 10.74 -19.72 19.48
CA GLN A 208 11.81 -19.16 20.32
C GLN A 208 12.34 -20.17 21.36
N LYS A 209 11.66 -21.30 21.52
CA LYS A 209 12.11 -22.41 22.38
C LYS A 209 11.62 -23.75 21.83
N GLN A 210 12.35 -24.81 22.17
CA GLN A 210 11.96 -26.17 21.86
C GLN A 210 11.01 -26.71 22.96
N LEU A 211 9.96 -27.43 22.56
CA LEU A 211 8.99 -28.01 23.50
C LEU A 211 9.40 -29.40 24.01
N THR A 212 10.24 -30.09 23.24
CA THR A 212 10.73 -31.44 23.53
C THR A 212 12.26 -31.44 23.54
N HIS A 213 12.85 -32.38 24.28
CA HIS A 213 14.31 -32.59 24.23
C HIS A 213 14.76 -33.34 22.97
N GLU A 214 13.82 -33.95 22.25
CA GLU A 214 14.08 -34.60 20.97
C GLU A 214 14.19 -33.56 19.85
N GLN A 215 15.10 -33.77 18.89
CA GLN A 215 15.24 -32.93 17.68
C GLN A 215 14.10 -33.17 16.68
N THR A 216 12.85 -33.05 17.15
CA THR A 216 11.66 -33.12 16.31
C THR A 216 11.28 -31.74 15.78
N PRO A 217 10.66 -31.65 14.59
CA PRO A 217 10.12 -30.39 14.10
C PRO A 217 9.15 -29.77 15.10
N PRO A 218 9.17 -28.43 15.29
CA PRO A 218 8.26 -27.76 16.20
C PRO A 218 6.80 -27.88 15.72
N PRO A 219 5.81 -27.87 16.62
CA PRO A 219 4.42 -27.78 16.20
C PRO A 219 4.18 -26.45 15.47
N LEU A 220 3.31 -26.49 14.46
CA LEU A 220 3.04 -25.40 13.55
C LEU A 220 1.65 -24.81 13.78
N ILE A 221 1.54 -23.49 13.86
CA ILE A 221 0.26 -22.78 13.76
C ILE A 221 0.27 -21.97 12.46
N LEU A 222 -0.47 -22.45 11.47
CA LEU A 222 -0.63 -21.76 10.20
C LEU A 222 -1.69 -20.67 10.33
N LEU A 223 -1.33 -19.44 9.99
CA LEU A 223 -2.25 -18.30 9.96
C LEU A 223 -2.46 -17.81 8.53
N THR A 224 -3.64 -17.25 8.26
CA THR A 224 -3.97 -16.52 7.04
C THR A 224 -4.58 -15.18 7.43
N HIS A 225 -4.46 -14.16 6.57
CA HIS A 225 -5.13 -12.88 6.82
C HIS A 225 -6.65 -13.00 6.60
N GLY A 226 -7.39 -12.03 7.15
CA GLY A 226 -8.81 -11.83 6.84
C GLY A 226 -8.99 -11.12 5.50
N GLY A 227 -10.20 -11.25 4.92
CA GLY A 227 -10.54 -10.74 3.59
C GLY A 227 -9.80 -11.48 2.46
N PRO A 228 -10.44 -11.77 1.31
CA PRO A 228 -9.74 -12.39 0.17
C PRO A 228 -8.91 -11.38 -0.65
N THR A 229 -9.16 -10.07 -0.46
CA THR A 229 -8.51 -8.97 -1.18
C THR A 229 -7.83 -8.03 -0.18
N SER A 230 -6.90 -8.59 0.58
CA SER A 230 -6.07 -7.89 1.57
C SER A 230 -4.72 -8.61 1.60
N ALA A 231 -3.82 -8.17 2.47
CA ALA A 231 -2.59 -8.88 2.77
C ALA A 231 -2.26 -8.83 4.25
N THR A 232 -1.31 -9.67 4.62
CA THR A 232 -0.59 -9.55 5.89
C THR A 232 0.70 -8.79 5.63
N TYR A 233 1.17 -8.04 6.64
CA TYR A 233 2.40 -7.27 6.58
C TYR A 233 3.37 -7.77 7.66
N PRO A 234 4.69 -7.63 7.48
CA PRO A 234 5.68 -8.02 8.47
C PRO A 234 5.74 -6.96 9.58
N VAL A 235 4.74 -6.95 10.46
CA VAL A 235 4.63 -5.99 11.57
C VAL A 235 4.59 -6.74 12.91
N LEU A 236 5.02 -6.07 13.97
CA LEU A 236 5.00 -6.63 15.32
C LEU A 236 3.58 -7.05 15.70
N ASN A 237 3.36 -8.35 15.77
CA ASN A 237 2.08 -8.95 16.12
C ASN A 237 2.18 -9.69 17.46
N PRO A 238 1.66 -9.13 18.57
CA PRO A 238 1.76 -9.75 19.89
C PRO A 238 1.21 -11.18 19.95
N ARG A 239 0.22 -11.53 19.12
CA ARG A 239 -0.30 -12.90 19.05
C ARG A 239 0.74 -13.87 18.48
N VAL A 240 1.47 -13.47 17.44
CA VAL A 240 2.56 -14.27 16.86
C VAL A 240 3.71 -14.40 17.84
N GLN A 241 4.05 -13.31 18.53
CA GLN A 241 5.08 -13.31 19.58
C GLN A 241 4.70 -14.29 20.71
N TYR A 242 3.44 -14.28 21.16
CA TYR A 242 2.95 -15.23 22.16
C TYR A 242 3.15 -16.69 21.73
N TRP A 243 2.67 -17.07 20.54
CA TRP A 243 2.77 -18.45 20.07
C TRP A 243 4.22 -18.91 19.87
N THR A 244 5.08 -18.04 19.33
CA THR A 244 6.49 -18.38 19.11
C THR A 244 7.26 -18.49 20.42
N SER A 245 6.94 -17.67 21.43
CA SER A 245 7.45 -17.81 22.80
C SER A 245 6.95 -19.08 23.51
N ALA A 246 5.78 -19.58 23.10
CA ALA A 246 5.23 -20.86 23.54
C ALA A 246 5.83 -22.07 22.80
N GLY A 247 6.78 -21.86 21.88
CA GLY A 247 7.50 -22.92 21.17
C GLY A 247 6.82 -23.41 19.88
N PHE A 248 5.84 -22.66 19.37
CA PHE A 248 5.23 -22.93 18.06
C PHE A 248 5.97 -22.20 16.95
N ALA A 249 6.10 -22.86 15.80
CA ALA A 249 6.44 -22.21 14.55
C ALA A 249 5.16 -21.54 13.97
N VAL A 250 5.26 -20.32 13.48
CA VAL A 250 4.09 -19.54 13.01
C VAL A 250 4.35 -18.96 11.62
N PRO A 251 3.98 -19.67 10.54
CA PRO A 251 3.87 -19.08 9.21
C PRO A 251 2.54 -18.32 9.04
N ILE A 252 2.62 -17.15 8.41
CA ILE A 252 1.45 -16.38 7.98
C ILE A 252 1.45 -16.30 6.46
N LEU A 253 0.49 -16.98 5.83
CA LEU A 253 0.35 -17.01 4.38
C LEU A 253 -0.39 -15.77 3.88
N ILE A 254 0.06 -15.22 2.76
CA ILE A 254 -0.70 -14.24 1.99
C ILE A 254 -1.34 -14.95 0.79
N ILE A 255 -2.65 -15.13 0.84
CA ILE A 255 -3.44 -15.91 -0.12
C ILE A 255 -4.58 -15.06 -0.68
N GLY A 256 -5.00 -15.32 -1.91
CA GLY A 256 -6.05 -14.55 -2.58
C GLY A 256 -5.49 -13.61 -3.64
N VAL A 257 -6.25 -12.57 -4.00
CA VAL A 257 -5.79 -11.56 -4.98
C VAL A 257 -4.82 -10.62 -4.27
N PRO A 258 -3.51 -10.73 -4.47
CA PRO A 258 -2.55 -10.05 -3.64
C PRO A 258 -2.37 -8.62 -4.18
N VAL A 259 -3.08 -7.66 -3.59
CA VAL A 259 -3.07 -6.23 -3.96
C VAL A 259 -1.76 -5.51 -3.56
N VAL A 260 -0.73 -6.23 -3.11
CA VAL A 260 0.52 -5.65 -2.55
C VAL A 260 1.79 -6.47 -2.83
N MET A 261 1.73 -7.48 -3.70
CA MET A 261 2.80 -8.50 -3.77
C MET A 261 3.77 -8.41 -4.95
N GLY A 262 3.70 -7.40 -5.80
CA GLY A 262 4.70 -7.23 -6.86
C GLY A 262 4.62 -8.28 -7.98
N GLU A 263 3.70 -9.26 -7.91
CA GLU A 263 3.27 -10.10 -9.03
C GLU A 263 1.73 -10.23 -9.09
N HIS A 264 1.12 -9.86 -10.22
CA HIS A 264 -0.29 -10.14 -10.46
C HIS A 264 -0.48 -11.60 -10.86
N PHE A 265 -1.39 -12.26 -10.16
CA PHE A 265 -2.02 -13.47 -10.63
C PHE A 265 -2.94 -13.11 -11.79
N VAL A 266 -2.49 -13.37 -13.02
CA VAL A 266 -3.41 -13.49 -14.15
C VAL A 266 -4.22 -14.74 -13.87
N VAL A 267 -5.43 -14.59 -13.34
CA VAL A 267 -6.41 -15.68 -13.38
C VAL A 267 -6.78 -15.83 -14.86
N PRO A 268 -6.51 -16.99 -15.48
CA PRO A 268 -6.85 -17.23 -16.88
C PRO A 268 -8.36 -17.16 -17.16
#